data_AF-A0A318CKE7-F1
#
_entry.id   AF-A0A318CKE7-F1
#
_cell.length_a   1.000
_cell.length_b   1.000
_cell.length_c   1.000
_cell.angle_alpha   90.00
_cell.angle_beta   90.00
_cell.angle_gamma   90.00
#
_symmetry.space_group_name_H-M   'P 1'
#
loop_
_entity.id
_entity.type
_entity.pdbx_description
1 polymer ?
#
loop_
_entity_poly.entity_id
_entity_poly.type
_entity_poly.pdbx_seq_one_letter_code
_entity_poly.pdbx_strand_id
1 'polypeptide(L)'
;MRDYAAWQGSLRDFLGYEAVRMHLPPTQVRRVLTISGMVPVKCGKTPRYRGSTERLCPGTVLVTDGKDVEGVLTASGQALIYNWQGMVDQATGCNTAVEVTDTECAKGVRHAFKESCGGINSSVNQTRDSGLRRYIVGIQSDSI
;
A
#
# COMPACT_ATOMS: atom_id res chain seq x y z
N MET A 1 -8.86 36.42 -15.14
CA MET A 1 -8.07 35.41 -14.38
C MET A 1 -6.66 35.99 -14.26
N ARG A 2 -6.18 36.34 -13.06
CA ARG A 2 -4.79 36.83 -12.91
C ARG A 2 -3.88 35.61 -12.98
N ASP A 3 -2.91 35.66 -13.88
CA ASP A 3 -2.00 34.55 -14.12
C ASP A 3 -1.05 34.38 -12.92
N TYR A 4 -1.22 33.28 -12.18
CA TYR A 4 -0.40 32.97 -11.01
C TYR A 4 1.07 32.69 -11.37
N ALA A 5 1.36 32.50 -12.67
CA ALA A 5 2.73 32.38 -13.19
C ALA A 5 3.60 33.62 -12.90
N ALA A 6 3.00 34.78 -12.60
CA ALA A 6 3.72 36.03 -12.32
C ALA A 6 4.00 36.28 -10.82
N TRP A 7 3.73 35.33 -9.92
CA TRP A 7 3.96 35.53 -8.48
C TRP A 7 5.46 35.61 -8.15
N GLN A 8 5.92 36.76 -7.63
CA GLN A 8 7.32 37.01 -7.27
C GLN A 8 7.61 36.91 -5.76
N GLY A 9 6.59 36.66 -4.91
CA GLY A 9 6.75 36.57 -3.46
C GLY A 9 7.12 35.17 -2.95
N SER A 10 7.41 35.03 -1.66
CA SER A 10 7.68 33.70 -1.10
C SER A 10 6.41 32.84 -1.04
N LEU A 11 6.58 31.52 -0.95
CA LEU A 11 5.45 30.59 -0.74
C LEU A 11 4.69 30.90 0.57
N ARG A 12 5.39 31.43 1.59
CA ARG A 12 4.75 31.82 2.85
C ARG A 12 3.79 32.97 2.63
N ASP A 13 4.22 33.98 1.87
CA ASP A 13 3.41 35.16 1.57
C ASP A 13 2.23 34.80 0.68
N PHE A 14 2.46 33.90 -0.29
CA PHE A 14 1.40 33.33 -1.13
C PHE A 14 0.32 32.66 -0.29
N LEU A 15 0.71 31.78 0.62
CA LEU A 15 -0.22 31.07 1.49
C LEU A 15 -0.96 31.99 2.46
N GLY A 16 -0.35 33.09 2.90
CA GLY A 16 -1.03 34.09 3.72
C GLY A 16 -2.08 34.88 2.94
N TYR A 17 -1.72 35.36 1.74
CA TYR A 17 -2.61 36.12 0.89
C TYR A 17 -3.77 35.29 0.32
N GLU A 18 -3.46 34.11 -0.23
CA GLU A 18 -4.42 33.28 -0.94
C GLU A 18 -5.42 32.60 0.01
N ALA A 19 -4.97 32.23 1.21
CA ALA A 19 -5.85 31.71 2.25
C ALA A 19 -6.96 32.70 2.62
N VAL A 20 -6.60 33.98 2.81
CA VAL A 20 -7.56 35.04 3.11
C VAL A 20 -8.50 35.26 1.93
N ARG A 21 -7.97 35.34 0.70
CA ARG A 21 -8.79 35.56 -0.49
C ARG A 21 -9.78 34.43 -0.76
N MET A 22 -9.36 33.17 -0.63
CA MET A 22 -10.21 32.01 -0.87
C MET A 22 -11.06 31.60 0.34
N HIS A 23 -10.87 32.25 1.49
CA HIS A 23 -11.52 31.90 2.77
C HIS A 23 -11.23 30.44 3.17
N LEU A 24 -10.00 29.98 2.89
CA LEU A 24 -9.55 28.63 3.21
C LEU A 24 -8.34 28.68 4.15
N PRO A 25 -8.18 27.71 5.07
CA PRO A 25 -6.96 27.58 5.83
C PRO A 25 -5.72 27.44 4.93
N PRO A 26 -4.56 28.05 5.26
CA PRO A 26 -3.32 27.94 4.48
C PRO A 26 -2.88 26.50 4.19
N THR A 27 -3.25 25.56 5.08
CA THR A 27 -2.96 24.13 4.93
C THR A 27 -3.73 23.50 3.76
N GLN A 28 -4.96 23.94 3.49
CA GLN A 28 -5.77 23.44 2.37
C GLN A 28 -5.25 23.99 1.05
N VAL A 29 -4.90 25.29 1.00
CA VAL A 29 -4.25 25.91 -0.18
C VAL A 29 -2.95 25.18 -0.49
N ARG A 30 -2.12 24.91 0.52
CA ARG A 30 -0.88 24.14 0.36
C ARG A 30 -1.12 22.71 -0.14
N ARG A 31 -2.17 22.04 0.34
CA ARG A 31 -2.54 20.69 -0.13
C ARG A 31 -2.87 20.70 -1.62
N VAL A 32 -3.68 21.66 -2.08
CA VAL A 32 -4.00 21.81 -3.51
C VAL A 32 -2.73 22.02 -4.33
N LEU A 33 -1.85 22.93 -3.90
CA LEU A 33 -0.55 23.16 -4.56
C LEU A 33 0.35 21.92 -4.58
N THR A 34 0.24 21.05 -3.58
CA THR A 34 1.00 19.80 -3.52
C THR A 34 0.42 18.77 -4.48
N ILE A 35 -0.91 18.65 -4.56
CA ILE A 35 -1.62 17.74 -5.49
C ILE A 35 -1.39 18.17 -6.94
N SER A 36 -1.37 19.47 -7.22
CA SER A 36 -1.08 20.02 -8.55
C SER A 36 0.41 20.02 -8.92
N GLY A 37 1.28 19.50 -8.04
CA GLY A 37 2.72 19.41 -8.30
C GLY A 37 3.47 20.75 -8.25
N MET A 38 2.82 21.84 -7.82
CA MET A 38 3.41 23.18 -7.74
C MET A 38 4.31 23.37 -6.52
N VAL A 39 4.15 22.56 -5.48
CA VAL A 39 5.01 22.56 -4.28
C VAL A 39 5.43 21.13 -3.96
N PRO A 40 6.71 20.87 -3.64
CA PRO A 40 7.17 19.53 -3.31
C PRO A 40 6.47 19.00 -2.06
N VAL A 41 6.06 17.73 -2.12
CA VAL A 41 5.69 16.97 -0.92
C VAL A 41 6.91 16.98 0.01
N LYS A 42 6.75 17.43 1.26
CA LYS A 42 7.78 17.19 2.29
C LYS A 42 7.86 15.69 2.53
N CYS A 43 8.69 15.00 1.75
CA CYS A 43 8.97 13.58 1.91
C CYS A 43 9.79 13.44 3.20
N GLY A 44 9.14 13.01 4.29
CA GLY A 44 9.78 12.93 5.61
C GLY A 44 10.94 11.95 5.68
N LYS A 45 11.04 11.01 4.72
CA LYS A 45 12.16 10.07 4.54
C LYS A 45 12.18 9.63 3.09
N THR A 46 13.32 9.75 2.42
CA THR A 46 13.54 9.06 1.15
C THR A 46 13.27 7.56 1.34
N PRO A 47 12.69 6.85 0.34
CA PRO A 47 12.62 5.41 0.38
C PRO A 47 14.03 4.86 0.63
N ARG A 48 14.21 4.15 1.75
CA ARG A 48 15.47 3.45 2.01
C ARG A 48 15.48 2.22 1.12
N TYR A 49 16.04 2.34 -0.08
CA TYR A 49 16.44 1.18 -0.87
C TYR A 49 17.61 0.49 -0.15
N ARG A 50 17.33 -0.53 0.67
CA ARG A 50 18.33 -1.53 1.06
C ARG A 50 18.14 -2.74 0.15
N GLY A 51 18.85 -2.76 -0.98
CA GLY A 51 18.80 -3.87 -1.91
C GLY A 51 19.89 -3.78 -2.97
N SER A 52 20.33 -4.93 -3.45
CA SER A 52 21.20 -5.06 -4.64
C SER A 52 20.52 -4.40 -5.85
N THR A 53 21.29 -3.79 -6.74
CA THR A 53 20.80 -3.29 -8.04
C THR A 53 20.61 -4.41 -9.07
N GLU A 54 20.86 -5.66 -8.69
CA GLU A 54 20.66 -6.83 -9.54
C GLU A 54 19.17 -7.07 -9.79
N ARG A 55 18.83 -7.21 -11.08
CA ARG A 55 17.49 -7.55 -11.51
C ARG A 55 17.20 -9.00 -11.15
N LEU A 56 16.19 -9.23 -10.31
CA LEU A 56 15.70 -10.56 -9.99
C LEU A 56 14.89 -11.13 -11.16
N CYS A 57 15.01 -12.44 -11.38
CA CYS A 57 14.12 -13.18 -12.27
C CYS A 57 12.82 -13.55 -11.54
N PRO A 58 11.67 -13.58 -12.22
CA PRO A 58 10.43 -14.14 -11.63
C PRO A 58 10.67 -15.54 -11.07
N GLY A 59 10.05 -15.84 -9.93
CA GLY A 59 10.18 -17.10 -9.20
C GLY A 59 11.45 -17.23 -8.35
N THR A 60 12.35 -16.25 -8.36
CA THR A 60 13.63 -16.36 -7.63
C THR A 60 13.49 -16.04 -6.14
N VAL A 61 12.67 -15.03 -5.81
CA VAL A 61 12.44 -14.61 -4.42
C VAL A 61 10.95 -14.42 -4.18
N LEU A 62 10.41 -15.20 -3.25
CA LEU A 62 9.07 -15.00 -2.71
C LEU A 62 9.15 -14.24 -1.38
N VAL A 63 8.32 -13.23 -1.24
CA VAL A 63 8.13 -12.49 0.00
C VAL A 63 6.81 -12.90 0.62
N THR A 64 6.81 -13.16 1.92
CA THR A 64 5.56 -13.35 2.66
C THR A 64 5.16 -12.05 3.37
N ASP A 65 3.87 -11.73 3.29
CA ASP A 65 3.23 -10.68 4.08
C ASP A 65 1.95 -11.23 4.73
N GLY A 66 1.61 -10.69 5.88
CA GLY A 66 0.51 -11.14 6.71
C GLY A 66 -0.28 -9.96 7.26
N LYS A 67 -1.60 -10.09 7.31
CA LYS A 67 -2.45 -8.98 7.73
C LYS A 67 -3.81 -9.41 8.24
N ASP A 68 -4.27 -8.75 9.30
CA ASP A 68 -5.65 -8.85 9.74
C ASP A 68 -6.57 -8.05 8.83
N VAL A 69 -7.57 -8.74 8.30
CA VAL A 69 -8.62 -8.23 7.42
C VAL A 69 -9.94 -8.32 8.16
N GLU A 70 -10.61 -7.18 8.29
CA GLU A 70 -11.97 -7.11 8.79
C GLU A 70 -12.93 -7.21 7.59
N GLY A 71 -13.72 -8.27 7.56
CA GLY A 71 -14.80 -8.50 6.60
C GLY A 71 -16.14 -8.24 7.27
N VAL A 72 -16.97 -7.38 6.68
CA VAL A 72 -18.35 -7.15 7.16
C VAL A 72 -19.30 -7.91 6.25
N LEU A 73 -20.07 -8.83 6.83
CA LEU A 73 -21.10 -9.56 6.11
C LEU A 73 -22.22 -8.62 5.71
N THR A 74 -22.49 -8.49 4.41
CA THR A 74 -23.51 -7.56 3.88
C THR A 74 -24.92 -7.91 4.33
N ALA A 75 -25.22 -9.19 4.55
CA ALA A 75 -26.55 -9.67 4.94
C ALA A 75 -26.89 -9.43 6.42
N SER A 76 -25.91 -9.49 7.31
CA SER A 76 -26.12 -9.39 8.77
C SER A 76 -25.48 -8.16 9.41
N GLY A 77 -24.60 -7.45 8.69
CA GLY A 77 -23.76 -6.40 9.24
C GLY A 77 -22.70 -6.89 10.23
N GLN A 78 -22.56 -8.21 10.41
CA GLN A 78 -21.60 -8.78 11.33
C GLN A 78 -20.16 -8.59 10.81
N ALA A 79 -19.31 -8.02 11.65
CA ALA A 79 -17.87 -7.93 11.40
C ALA A 79 -17.18 -9.23 11.82
N LEU A 80 -16.34 -9.76 10.93
CA LEU A 80 -15.49 -10.92 11.13
C LEU A 80 -14.06 -10.50 10.86
N ILE A 81 -13.12 -11.02 11.67
CA ILE A 81 -11.70 -10.72 11.53
C ILE A 81 -11.01 -12.01 11.11
N TYR A 82 -10.24 -11.92 10.04
CA TYR A 82 -9.44 -13.02 9.51
C TYR A 82 -8.00 -12.56 9.33
N ASN A 83 -7.06 -13.48 9.42
CA ASN A 83 -5.70 -13.25 8.99
C ASN A 83 -5.55 -13.67 7.53
N TRP A 84 -5.10 -12.75 6.69
CA TRP A 84 -4.71 -12.99 5.32
C TRP A 84 -3.19 -13.13 5.26
N GLN A 85 -2.70 -14.21 4.64
CA GLN A 85 -1.27 -14.47 4.47
C GLN A 85 -0.96 -14.70 2.99
N GLY A 86 -0.24 -13.77 2.39
CA GLY A 86 0.11 -13.82 0.98
C GLY A 86 1.57 -14.18 0.74
N MET A 87 1.81 -14.83 -0.39
CA MET A 87 3.14 -14.93 -1.03
C MET A 87 3.17 -14.02 -2.25
N VAL A 88 4.21 -13.21 -2.37
CA VAL A 88 4.41 -12.26 -3.45
C VAL A 88 5.73 -12.53 -4.14
N ASP A 89 5.73 -12.64 -5.46
CA ASP A 89 6.97 -12.68 -6.21
C ASP A 89 7.63 -11.29 -6.24
N GLN A 90 8.85 -11.18 -5.74
CA GLN A 90 9.51 -9.88 -5.58
C GLN A 90 9.86 -9.22 -6.93
N ALA A 91 10.09 -10.02 -7.97
CA ALA A 91 10.48 -9.50 -9.28
C ALA A 91 9.30 -8.89 -10.05
N THR A 92 8.09 -9.43 -9.84
CA THR A 92 6.87 -9.05 -10.57
C THR A 92 5.87 -8.26 -9.72
N GLY A 93 5.94 -8.38 -8.40
CA GLY A 93 4.94 -7.83 -7.48
C GLY A 93 3.61 -8.57 -7.47
N CYS A 94 3.51 -9.73 -8.14
CA CYS A 94 2.28 -10.51 -8.21
C CYS A 94 2.11 -11.40 -6.97
N ASN A 95 0.88 -11.47 -6.45
CA ASN A 95 0.51 -12.51 -5.49
C ASN A 95 0.56 -13.88 -6.19
N THR A 96 1.21 -14.86 -5.55
CA THR A 96 1.42 -16.21 -6.10
C THR A 96 0.59 -17.27 -5.39
N ALA A 97 0.36 -17.10 -4.09
CA ALA A 97 -0.63 -17.85 -3.31
C ALA A 97 -1.08 -17.03 -2.10
N VAL A 98 -2.24 -17.40 -1.55
CA VAL A 98 -2.85 -16.77 -0.38
C VAL A 98 -3.49 -17.84 0.49
N GLU A 99 -3.26 -17.76 1.79
CA GLU A 99 -4.02 -18.50 2.79
C GLU A 99 -4.83 -17.50 3.66
N VAL A 100 -6.09 -17.84 3.95
CA VAL A 100 -6.90 -17.10 4.92
C VAL A 100 -7.13 -18.00 6.14
N THR A 101 -6.74 -17.53 7.31
CA THR A 101 -6.85 -18.25 8.58
C THR A 101 -7.52 -17.39 9.64
N ASP A 102 -8.01 -17.98 10.73
CA ASP A 102 -8.60 -17.19 11.82
C ASP A 102 -7.55 -16.33 12.54
N THR A 103 -6.30 -16.81 12.61
CA THR A 103 -5.17 -16.14 13.28
C THR A 103 -3.88 -16.31 12.50
N GLU A 104 -2.90 -15.43 12.74
CA GLU A 104 -1.57 -15.57 12.15
C GLU A 104 -0.91 -16.87 12.63
N CYS A 105 -0.63 -17.78 11.69
CA CYS A 105 0.01 -19.04 12.02
C CYS A 105 1.09 -19.46 11.01
N ALA A 106 2.14 -20.11 11.49
CA ALA A 106 3.22 -20.63 10.64
C ALA A 106 2.74 -21.72 9.66
N LYS A 107 1.62 -22.40 9.99
CA LYS A 107 1.01 -23.39 9.11
C LYS A 107 0.45 -22.74 7.84
N GLY A 108 -0.20 -21.58 7.96
CA GLY A 108 -0.74 -20.84 6.82
C GLY A 108 0.38 -20.35 5.88
N VAL A 109 1.42 -19.76 6.45
CA VAL A 109 2.63 -19.33 5.70
C VAL A 109 3.24 -20.53 4.95
N ARG A 110 3.37 -21.68 5.60
CA ARG A 110 3.91 -22.88 4.97
C ARG A 110 3.01 -23.42 3.85
N HIS A 111 1.69 -23.31 4.00
CA HIS A 111 0.74 -23.74 2.98
C HIS A 111 0.84 -22.86 1.74
N ALA A 112 0.74 -21.54 1.90
CA ALA A 112 0.89 -20.58 0.81
C ALA A 112 2.24 -20.70 0.10
N PHE A 113 3.33 -20.98 0.83
CA PHE A 113 4.65 -21.21 0.22
C PHE A 113 4.67 -22.47 -0.66
N LYS A 114 4.08 -23.58 -0.19
CA LYS A 114 4.01 -24.82 -0.96
C LYS A 114 3.16 -24.66 -2.21
N GLU A 115 2.02 -23.97 -2.11
CA GLU A 115 1.17 -23.68 -3.27
C GLU A 115 1.90 -22.80 -4.29
N SER A 116 2.60 -21.76 -3.83
CA SER A 116 3.40 -20.89 -4.70
C SER A 116 4.50 -21.67 -5.43
N CYS A 117 5.21 -22.57 -4.71
CA CYS A 117 6.22 -23.45 -5.32
C CYS A 117 5.60 -24.48 -6.28
N GLY A 118 4.38 -24.95 -6.02
CA GLY A 118 3.67 -25.86 -6.92
C GLY A 118 3.36 -25.24 -8.29
N GLY A 119 3.18 -23.92 -8.33
CA GLY A 119 3.01 -23.16 -9.58
C GLY A 119 4.31 -22.70 -10.24
N ILE A 120 5.44 -22.73 -9.52
CA ILE A 120 6.73 -22.17 -9.96
C ILE A 120 7.78 -23.30 -9.98
N ASN A 121 8.10 -23.81 -11.18
CA ASN A 121 9.06 -24.90 -11.41
C ASN A 121 10.54 -24.49 -11.20
N SER A 122 10.93 -23.90 -10.06
CA SER A 122 12.31 -23.51 -9.79
C SER A 122 12.65 -23.41 -8.29
N SER A 123 13.95 -23.38 -7.96
CA SER A 123 14.46 -23.16 -6.60
C SER A 123 14.15 -21.73 -6.12
N VAL A 124 13.33 -21.61 -5.08
CA VAL A 124 12.82 -20.32 -4.57
C VAL A 124 13.48 -19.95 -3.24
N ASN A 125 13.94 -18.69 -3.12
CA ASN A 125 14.35 -18.11 -1.83
C ASN A 125 13.15 -17.39 -1.17
N GLN A 126 13.00 -17.48 0.15
CA GLN A 126 11.89 -16.85 0.89
C GLN A 126 12.39 -15.72 1.82
N THR A 127 11.69 -14.58 1.82
CA THR A 127 11.99 -13.43 2.70
C THR A 127 10.70 -12.92 3.39
N ARG A 128 10.80 -12.32 4.58
CA ARG A 128 9.67 -11.74 5.33
C ARG A 128 9.80 -10.23 5.44
N ASP A 129 8.76 -9.47 5.09
CA ASP A 129 8.64 -8.03 5.35
C ASP A 129 7.68 -7.77 6.53
N SER A 130 7.85 -6.66 7.25
CA SER A 130 7.10 -6.34 8.48
C SER A 130 6.41 -4.96 8.43
N GLY A 131 6.01 -4.50 7.25
CA GLY A 131 5.47 -3.16 7.01
C GLY A 131 3.93 -3.07 6.97
N LEU A 132 3.30 -2.60 8.05
CA LEU A 132 1.85 -2.39 8.21
C LEU A 132 1.17 -1.44 7.18
N ARG A 133 0.07 -1.89 6.55
CA ARG A 133 -0.99 -1.01 5.98
C ARG A 133 -2.39 -1.64 6.09
N ARG A 134 -3.40 -0.93 6.64
CA ARG A 134 -4.84 -1.33 6.69
C ARG A 134 -5.54 -1.13 5.34
N TYR A 135 -6.46 -2.05 5.01
CA TYR A 135 -7.33 -2.03 3.82
C TYR A 135 -8.63 -2.74 4.23
N ILE A 136 -9.78 -2.17 3.84
CA ILE A 136 -11.12 -2.74 4.06
C ILE A 136 -11.51 -3.41 2.74
N VAL A 137 -11.94 -4.67 2.77
CA VAL A 137 -12.40 -5.42 1.58
C VAL A 137 -13.85 -5.84 1.82
N GLY A 138 -14.76 -5.42 0.94
CA GLY A 138 -16.14 -5.89 0.94
C GLY A 138 -16.21 -7.29 0.29
N ILE A 139 -16.61 -8.30 1.05
CA ILE A 139 -16.80 -9.67 0.55
C ILE A 139 -18.29 -9.87 0.31
N GLN A 140 -18.66 -10.16 -0.94
CA GLN A 140 -20.03 -10.54 -1.31
C GLN A 140 -20.14 -12.06 -1.16
N SER A 141 -20.93 -12.52 -0.19
CA SER A 141 -21.25 -13.94 -0.03
C SER A 141 -22.41 -14.27 -0.95
N ASP A 142 -22.15 -14.99 -2.04
CA ASP A 142 -23.23 -15.65 -2.78
C ASP A 142 -23.77 -16.81 -1.92
N SER A 143 -25.09 -16.88 -1.80
CA SER A 143 -25.76 -17.87 -0.96
C SER A 143 -26.06 -19.15 -1.76
N ILE A 144 -25.62 -20.27 -1.16
CA ILE A 144 -25.92 -21.70 -1.38
C ILE A 144 -25.14 -22.39 -2.49
#